data_AF-A0AAV5ABJ5-F1
#
_entry.id   AF-A0AAV5ABJ5-F1
#
_cell.length_a   1.000
_cell.length_b   1.000
_cell.length_c   1.000
_cell.angle_alpha   90.00
_cell.angle_beta   90.00
_cell.angle_gamma   90.00
#
_symmetry.space_group_name_H-M   'P 1'
#
loop_
_entity.id
_entity.type
_entity.pdbx_description
1 polymer ?
#
loop_
_entity_poly.entity_id
_entity_poly.type
_entity_poly.pdbx_seq_one_letter_code
_entity_poly.pdbx_strand_id
1 'polypeptide(L)'
;MSSLCLYEIRINAFTAVLSRRTKSNPVLIGPPGVGKTAILEGLASRIVAKEVPESLFNKRVLSLDLASIVAGSGIRGQFESKFKALLRDIEEEEGNIICFIDELLDEYRKHIEKDAALERRFQPVVIEEPTVESTISILRGLKPRYEVHHGVEVSDGALVTAAVYSSRYISDRFLPDKAIDLMDEAASALRLAQESKPDELEALDREVVTLQIELESLKNETDVYSVERRCDVEKALKAKKEEAARLDEIWQAERARLRNIKETKRRLEEAKHELEVAQRQGQYDTASRLRYAVIPELEARLPKEKDHEQEDGVVDGITMLHDRVTSSDIARVVAKATGVPVQALLKGEREKLAHMENSLRERIVGQDDAVRAVSNAVKISRAGLANPNRPVASFLFLGPTGVGKTELCKALAAFLFNDERRGLNLGSELLADPSSMGSNGSVTQAIKDAVLDVTAHHFPPELINRLDSQIVFNRLSRQNISDIVNLRLNDVAERIRDRRMHLDIDNASKEYLAAAGYSDVYGARSIARVIRQKLVNPLAEKMLVGTIRTAPDGKDLLITDNHPAQNDMP
;
A
#
# COMPACT_ATOMS: atom_id res chain seq x y z
N MET A 1 -6.09 18.62 -22.48
CA MET A 1 -5.31 19.49 -21.55
C MET A 1 -4.97 18.82 -20.20
N SER A 2 -4.98 17.50 -20.16
CA SER A 2 -4.99 16.65 -18.96
C SER A 2 -3.60 16.03 -18.70
N SER A 3 -3.20 15.87 -17.44
CA SER A 3 -1.92 15.31 -16.92
C SER A 3 -0.61 16.11 -17.11
N LEU A 4 -0.48 16.95 -18.15
CA LEU A 4 0.78 17.63 -18.50
C LEU A 4 1.13 18.88 -17.67
N CYS A 5 0.17 19.47 -16.96
CA CYS A 5 0.34 20.75 -16.25
C CYS A 5 1.33 20.67 -15.06
N LEU A 6 1.60 19.46 -14.54
CA LEU A 6 2.52 19.27 -13.42
C LEU A 6 3.97 18.99 -13.81
N TYR A 7 4.20 18.38 -14.98
CA TYR A 7 5.54 18.27 -15.56
C TYR A 7 5.95 19.51 -16.34
N GLU A 8 5.08 20.51 -16.40
CA GLU A 8 5.21 21.67 -17.29
C GLU A 8 6.53 22.42 -17.10
N ILE A 9 6.92 22.66 -15.84
CA ILE A 9 8.19 23.30 -15.50
C ILE A 9 9.38 22.47 -16.01
N ARG A 10 9.30 21.14 -15.89
CA ARG A 10 10.38 20.23 -16.30
C ARG A 10 10.44 20.07 -17.82
N ILE A 11 9.29 20.03 -18.49
CA ILE A 11 9.21 20.06 -19.96
C ILE A 11 9.80 21.38 -20.47
N ASN A 12 9.44 22.52 -19.89
CA ASN A 12 10.02 23.82 -20.25
C ASN A 12 11.54 23.86 -20.04
N ALA A 13 12.04 23.32 -18.93
CA ALA A 13 13.48 23.20 -18.68
C ALA A 13 14.16 22.32 -19.74
N PHE A 14 13.56 21.18 -20.09
CA PHE A 14 14.06 20.27 -21.12
C PHE A 14 14.12 20.96 -22.51
N THR A 15 13.04 21.62 -22.91
CA THR A 15 12.94 22.41 -24.14
C THR A 15 13.97 23.54 -24.20
N ALA A 16 14.19 24.23 -23.08
CA ALA A 16 15.19 25.29 -22.98
C ALA A 16 16.62 24.76 -23.14
N VAL A 17 16.93 23.58 -22.59
CA VAL A 17 18.23 22.93 -22.76
C VAL A 17 18.48 22.52 -24.20
N LEU A 18 17.50 21.89 -24.86
CA LEU A 18 17.60 21.49 -26.27
C LEU A 18 17.87 22.66 -27.22
N SER A 19 17.48 23.87 -26.83
CA SER A 19 17.65 25.09 -27.64
C SER A 19 19.00 25.81 -27.39
N ARG A 20 19.87 25.28 -26.53
CA ARG A 20 21.17 25.90 -26.21
C ARG A 20 22.22 25.64 -27.30
N ARG A 21 23.22 26.53 -27.40
CA ARG A 21 24.41 26.33 -28.26
C ARG A 21 25.43 25.35 -27.68
N THR A 22 25.49 25.24 -26.36
CA THR A 22 26.42 24.38 -25.61
C THR A 22 25.67 23.68 -24.49
N LYS A 23 26.08 22.47 -24.09
CA LYS A 23 25.31 21.63 -23.15
C LYS A 23 23.85 21.47 -23.59
N SER A 24 23.65 21.21 -24.89
CA SER A 24 22.33 21.13 -25.53
C SER A 24 21.64 19.77 -25.35
N ASN A 25 22.33 18.79 -24.76
CA ASN A 25 21.78 17.45 -24.58
C ASN A 25 21.30 17.29 -23.13
N PRO A 26 19.98 17.39 -22.86
CA PRO A 26 19.47 17.18 -21.51
C PRO A 26 19.60 15.71 -21.10
N VAL A 27 19.93 15.47 -19.82
CA VAL A 27 19.93 14.14 -19.20
C VAL A 27 18.92 14.14 -18.06
N LEU A 28 17.88 13.33 -18.19
CA LEU A 28 16.84 13.19 -17.17
C LEU A 28 17.34 12.31 -16.02
N ILE A 29 17.52 12.92 -14.85
CA ILE A 29 18.05 12.26 -13.65
C ILE A 29 16.92 12.10 -12.64
N GLY A 30 16.64 10.87 -12.20
CA GLY A 30 15.62 10.61 -11.18
C GLY A 30 15.44 9.12 -10.91
N PRO A 31 14.72 8.74 -9.84
CA PRO A 31 14.36 7.35 -9.59
C PRO A 31 13.51 6.74 -10.74
N PRO A 32 13.39 5.40 -10.83
CA PRO A 32 12.46 4.76 -11.77
C PRO A 32 11.01 5.10 -11.41
N GLY A 33 10.14 5.21 -12.41
CA GLY A 33 8.70 5.44 -12.21
C GLY A 33 8.28 6.91 -12.01
N VAL A 34 9.20 7.87 -11.85
CA VAL A 34 8.86 9.29 -11.63
C VAL A 34 8.36 10.06 -12.86
N GLY A 35 8.08 9.38 -13.98
CA GLY A 35 7.53 10.01 -15.18
C GLY A 35 8.55 10.65 -16.14
N LYS A 36 9.79 10.12 -16.22
CA LYS A 36 10.78 10.59 -17.21
C LYS A 36 10.29 10.45 -18.65
N THR A 37 9.70 9.30 -18.98
CA THR A 37 9.09 9.03 -20.29
C THR A 37 7.89 9.94 -20.53
N ALA A 38 7.10 10.25 -19.49
CA ALA A 38 5.98 11.18 -19.61
C ALA A 38 6.42 12.62 -19.97
N ILE A 39 7.60 13.07 -19.50
CA ILE A 39 8.19 14.35 -19.93
C ILE A 39 8.53 14.34 -21.42
N LEU A 40 9.02 13.21 -21.93
CA LEU A 40 9.32 13.05 -23.36
C LEU A 40 8.05 13.08 -24.21
N GLU A 41 7.03 12.33 -23.80
CA GLU A 41 5.72 12.34 -24.46
C GLU A 41 5.12 13.75 -24.45
N GLY A 42 5.26 14.47 -23.34
CA GLY A 42 4.86 15.87 -23.22
C GLY A 42 5.60 16.80 -24.17
N LEU A 43 6.92 16.64 -24.32
CA LEU A 43 7.70 17.38 -25.31
C LEU A 43 7.19 17.08 -26.73
N ALA A 44 7.00 15.81 -27.08
CA ALA A 44 6.53 15.41 -28.40
C ALA A 44 5.16 16.02 -28.71
N SER A 45 4.24 15.98 -27.74
CA SER A 45 2.93 16.63 -27.83
C SER A 45 3.06 18.14 -28.09
N ARG A 46 3.95 18.83 -27.37
CA ARG A 46 4.20 20.27 -27.55
C ARG A 46 4.85 20.63 -28.87
N ILE A 47 5.78 19.82 -29.37
CA ILE A 47 6.37 20.02 -30.70
C ILE A 47 5.27 19.98 -31.76
N VAL A 48 4.37 19.00 -31.66
CA VAL A 48 3.22 18.86 -32.57
C VAL A 48 2.24 20.03 -32.43
N ALA A 49 2.02 20.53 -31.21
CA ALA A 49 1.17 21.70 -30.93
C ALA A 49 1.83 23.04 -31.29
N LYS A 50 3.11 23.05 -31.67
CA LYS A 50 3.94 24.25 -31.87
C LYS A 50 4.07 25.13 -30.61
N GLU A 51 3.97 24.52 -29.43
CA GLU A 51 4.16 25.16 -28.12
C GLU A 51 5.63 25.08 -27.65
N VAL A 52 6.57 25.13 -28.59
CA VAL A 52 8.03 25.05 -28.36
C VAL A 52 8.73 26.19 -29.10
N PRO A 53 9.99 26.53 -28.78
CA PRO A 53 10.77 27.46 -29.60
C PRO A 53 10.85 27.01 -31.06
N GLU A 54 10.93 27.96 -31.98
CA GLU A 54 10.98 27.71 -33.43
C GLU A 54 12.10 26.74 -33.83
N SER A 55 13.22 26.77 -33.10
CA SER A 55 14.35 25.86 -33.30
C SER A 55 14.00 24.38 -33.14
N LEU A 56 12.87 24.05 -32.50
CA LEU A 56 12.38 22.68 -32.30
C LEU A 56 11.14 22.35 -33.14
N PHE A 57 10.68 23.28 -33.98
CA PHE A 57 9.55 23.01 -34.87
C PHE A 57 9.86 21.85 -35.82
N ASN A 58 8.85 21.03 -36.07
CA ASN A 58 8.89 19.87 -36.96
C ASN A 58 9.93 18.79 -36.61
N LYS A 59 10.62 18.91 -35.47
CA LYS A 59 11.54 17.87 -35.03
C LYS A 59 10.78 16.61 -34.62
N ARG A 60 11.35 15.46 -34.95
CA ARG A 60 10.82 14.14 -34.56
C ARG A 60 11.50 13.71 -33.27
N VAL A 61 10.72 13.18 -32.32
CA VAL A 61 11.25 12.59 -31.09
C VAL A 61 11.25 11.08 -31.27
N LEU A 62 12.41 10.43 -31.17
CA LEU A 62 12.56 8.99 -31.31
C LEU A 62 13.15 8.39 -30.04
N SER A 63 12.46 7.40 -29.45
CA SER A 63 12.98 6.60 -28.36
C SER A 63 13.82 5.45 -28.91
N LEU A 64 15.06 5.31 -28.44
CA LEU A 64 15.98 4.25 -28.85
C LEU A 64 15.85 3.05 -27.91
N ASP A 65 15.39 1.93 -28.44
CA ASP A 65 15.40 0.64 -27.73
C ASP A 65 16.76 -0.04 -27.89
N LEU A 66 17.65 0.21 -26.92
CA LEU A 66 18.98 -0.41 -26.90
C LEU A 66 18.93 -1.94 -26.71
N ALA A 67 17.89 -2.48 -26.06
CA ALA A 67 17.76 -3.92 -25.83
C ALA A 67 17.57 -4.66 -27.15
N SER A 68 16.80 -4.09 -28.09
CA SER A 68 16.64 -4.63 -29.45
C SER A 68 17.96 -4.68 -30.24
N ILE A 69 18.87 -3.73 -30.01
CA ILE A 69 20.18 -3.66 -30.68
C ILE A 69 21.13 -4.72 -30.10
N VAL A 70 21.05 -4.95 -28.80
CA VAL A 70 21.82 -6.00 -28.10
C VAL A 70 21.27 -7.39 -28.44
N ALA A 71 19.96 -7.52 -28.62
CA ALA A 71 19.32 -8.76 -29.05
C ALA A 71 19.83 -9.22 -30.43
N GLY A 72 20.19 -10.49 -30.53
CA GLY A 72 20.76 -11.06 -31.75
C GLY A 72 22.16 -10.54 -32.11
N SER A 73 22.89 -9.94 -31.16
CA SER A 73 24.28 -9.48 -31.31
C SER A 73 25.26 -10.40 -30.55
N GLY A 74 25.04 -11.71 -30.63
CA GLY A 74 25.86 -12.73 -29.96
C GLY A 74 27.26 -12.92 -30.54
N ILE A 75 27.56 -12.28 -31.68
CA ILE A 75 28.87 -12.32 -32.34
C ILE A 75 29.60 -11.00 -32.07
N ARG A 76 30.87 -11.10 -31.66
CA ARG A 76 31.75 -9.97 -31.36
C ARG A 76 31.77 -8.99 -32.55
N GLY A 77 31.42 -7.72 -32.28
CA GLY A 77 31.41 -6.63 -33.27
C GLY A 77 30.08 -6.40 -34.01
N GLN A 78 29.09 -7.30 -33.91
CA GLN A 78 27.77 -7.05 -34.53
C GLN A 78 27.00 -5.91 -33.87
N PHE A 79 27.10 -5.78 -32.55
CA PHE A 79 26.52 -4.66 -31.81
C PHE A 79 27.08 -3.32 -32.32
N GLU A 80 28.41 -3.20 -32.40
CA GLU A 80 29.07 -1.98 -32.87
C GLU A 80 28.69 -1.63 -34.30
N SER A 81 28.55 -2.63 -35.18
CA SER A 81 28.11 -2.42 -36.55
C SER A 81 26.68 -1.89 -36.63
N LYS A 82 25.73 -2.53 -35.92
CA LYS A 82 24.33 -2.09 -35.84
C LYS A 82 24.21 -0.69 -35.24
N PHE A 83 24.96 -0.40 -34.18
CA PHE A 83 24.95 0.90 -33.53
C PHE A 83 25.54 2.00 -34.44
N LYS A 84 26.63 1.70 -35.17
CA LYS A 84 27.18 2.63 -36.17
C LYS A 84 26.21 2.89 -37.32
N ALA A 85 25.47 1.88 -37.78
CA ALA A 85 24.44 2.07 -38.80
C ALA A 85 23.35 3.02 -38.29
N LEU A 86 22.84 2.78 -37.09
CA LEU A 86 21.85 3.65 -36.45
C LEU A 86 22.34 5.10 -36.28
N LEU A 87 23.60 5.30 -35.89
CA LEU A 87 24.18 6.65 -35.80
C LEU A 87 24.24 7.34 -37.17
N ARG A 88 24.56 6.62 -38.24
CA ARG A 88 24.56 7.18 -39.61
C ARG A 88 23.15 7.60 -40.02
N ASP A 89 22.15 6.75 -39.78
CA ASP A 89 20.75 7.07 -40.11
C ASP A 89 20.28 8.33 -39.36
N ILE A 90 20.73 8.54 -38.11
CA ILE A 90 20.43 9.75 -37.34
C ILE A 90 21.18 10.98 -37.87
N GLU A 91 22.44 10.81 -38.27
CA GLU A 91 23.25 11.89 -38.87
C GLU A 91 22.68 12.37 -40.21
N GLU A 92 22.14 11.45 -41.03
CA GLU A 92 21.49 11.75 -42.31
C GLU A 92 20.22 12.61 -42.16
N GLU A 93 19.60 12.64 -40.99
CA GLU A 93 18.42 13.46 -40.71
C GLU A 93 18.77 14.90 -40.32
N GLU A 94 20.04 15.31 -40.42
CA GLU A 94 20.56 16.69 -40.30
C GLU A 94 20.05 17.44 -39.06
N GLY A 95 19.89 16.73 -37.95
CA GLY A 95 19.44 17.31 -36.67
C GLY A 95 17.92 17.53 -36.58
N ASN A 96 17.12 17.00 -37.51
CA ASN A 96 15.66 16.99 -37.41
C ASN A 96 15.12 15.99 -36.39
N ILE A 97 15.98 15.11 -35.87
CA ILE A 97 15.64 14.10 -34.87
C ILE A 97 16.19 14.50 -33.49
N ILE A 98 15.36 14.31 -32.47
CA ILE A 98 15.74 14.29 -31.06
C ILE A 98 15.70 12.83 -30.60
N CYS A 99 16.85 12.26 -30.27
CA CYS A 99 16.94 10.90 -29.75
C CYS A 99 16.78 10.89 -28.24
N PHE A 100 15.94 10.00 -27.74
CA PHE A 100 15.82 9.66 -26.33
C PHE A 100 16.43 8.29 -26.08
N ILE A 101 17.25 8.20 -25.04
CA ILE A 101 17.89 6.96 -24.60
C ILE A 101 17.49 6.78 -23.14
N ASP A 102 16.75 5.71 -22.85
CA ASP A 102 16.35 5.39 -21.49
C ASP A 102 17.52 4.78 -20.69
N GLU A 103 17.39 4.72 -19.37
CA GLU A 103 18.30 4.02 -18.44
C GLU A 103 19.77 4.55 -18.36
N LEU A 104 20.06 5.75 -18.85
CA LEU A 104 21.41 6.33 -18.79
C LEU A 104 21.88 6.83 -17.40
N LEU A 105 21.08 6.72 -16.34
CA LEU A 105 21.39 7.37 -15.06
C LEU A 105 22.65 6.81 -14.37
N ASP A 106 22.74 5.49 -14.26
CA ASP A 106 23.85 4.84 -13.57
C ASP A 106 25.16 5.00 -14.37
N GLU A 107 25.04 4.93 -15.69
CA GLU A 107 26.13 5.20 -16.63
C GLU A 107 26.57 6.67 -16.56
N TYR A 108 25.63 7.60 -16.39
CA TYR A 108 25.94 9.03 -16.29
C TYR A 108 26.88 9.31 -15.10
N ARG A 109 26.53 8.82 -13.90
CA ARG A 109 27.35 9.02 -12.69
C ARG A 109 28.68 8.28 -12.72
N LYS A 110 28.71 7.07 -13.30
CA LYS A 110 29.92 6.24 -13.31
C LYS A 110 30.94 6.69 -14.35
N HIS A 111 30.47 7.10 -15.53
CA HIS A 111 31.31 7.26 -16.73
C HIS A 111 31.19 8.66 -17.37
N ILE A 112 29.99 9.23 -17.52
CA ILE A 112 29.80 10.50 -18.26
C ILE A 112 30.23 11.72 -17.45
N GLU A 113 29.88 11.78 -16.17
CA GLU A 113 30.21 12.88 -15.25
C GLU A 113 31.73 13.01 -15.03
N LYS A 114 32.45 11.90 -15.12
CA LYS A 114 33.91 11.87 -14.93
C LYS A 114 34.69 12.25 -16.20
N ASP A 115 34.05 12.23 -17.37
CA ASP A 115 34.65 12.59 -18.65
C ASP A 115 34.31 14.05 -19.00
N ALA A 116 35.31 14.93 -18.90
CA ALA A 116 35.18 16.36 -19.20
C ALA A 116 34.70 16.64 -20.64
N ALA A 117 34.96 15.74 -21.60
CA ALA A 117 34.53 15.90 -22.99
C ALA A 117 33.04 15.59 -23.20
N LEU A 118 32.46 14.70 -22.38
CA LEU A 118 31.04 14.38 -22.40
C LEU A 118 30.24 15.32 -21.48
N GLU A 119 30.77 15.65 -20.30
CA GLU A 119 30.14 16.55 -19.33
C GLU A 119 29.82 17.93 -19.94
N ARG A 120 30.67 18.44 -20.85
CA ARG A 120 30.44 19.69 -21.59
C ARG A 120 29.32 19.63 -22.65
N ARG A 121 28.83 18.43 -23.00
CA ARG A 121 27.75 18.23 -23.98
C ARG A 121 26.40 17.98 -23.31
N PHE A 122 26.42 17.43 -22.11
CA PHE A 122 25.22 17.06 -21.37
C PHE A 122 24.86 18.08 -20.28
N GLN A 123 23.56 18.29 -20.07
CA GLN A 123 23.03 19.10 -18.97
C GLN A 123 22.13 18.21 -18.09
N PRO A 124 22.46 18.01 -16.81
CA PRO A 124 21.57 17.29 -15.91
C PRO A 124 20.28 18.08 -15.67
N VAL A 125 19.15 17.38 -15.78
CA VAL A 125 17.80 17.84 -15.44
C VAL A 125 17.23 16.87 -14.42
N VAL A 126 17.20 17.29 -13.16
CA VAL A 126 16.73 16.43 -12.05
C VAL A 126 15.21 16.42 -12.00
N ILE A 127 14.65 15.22 -11.96
CA ILE A 127 13.23 14.93 -11.78
C ILE A 127 13.08 14.27 -10.42
N GLU A 128 12.34 14.94 -9.57
CA GLU A 128 12.02 14.48 -8.22
C GLU A 128 10.72 13.70 -8.25
N GLU A 129 10.52 12.85 -7.24
CA GLU A 129 9.24 12.19 -7.02
C GLU A 129 8.16 13.27 -6.77
N PRO A 130 7.00 13.21 -7.47
CA PRO A 130 5.92 14.16 -7.25
C PRO A 130 5.30 13.98 -5.87
N THR A 131 4.74 15.07 -5.35
CA THR A 131 3.97 15.03 -4.11
C THR A 131 2.68 14.21 -4.27
N VAL A 132 2.02 13.88 -3.15
CA VAL A 132 0.72 13.20 -3.18
C VAL A 132 -0.33 14.04 -3.93
N GLU A 133 -0.39 15.35 -3.70
CA GLU A 133 -1.32 16.27 -4.38
C GLU A 133 -1.06 16.34 -5.89
N SER A 134 0.23 16.40 -6.26
CA SER A 134 0.68 16.31 -7.65
C SER A 134 0.24 14.99 -8.29
N THR A 135 0.41 13.88 -7.58
CA THR A 135 0.02 12.56 -8.06
C THR A 135 -1.49 12.46 -8.26
N ILE A 136 -2.29 12.98 -7.32
CA ILE A 136 -3.76 13.01 -7.46
C ILE A 136 -4.16 13.75 -8.74
N SER A 137 -3.51 14.88 -9.03
CA SER A 137 -3.77 15.65 -10.24
C SER A 137 -3.35 14.92 -11.52
N ILE A 138 -2.24 14.18 -11.48
CA ILE A 138 -1.82 13.28 -12.57
C ILE A 138 -2.87 12.20 -12.80
N LEU A 139 -3.30 11.51 -11.73
CA LEU A 139 -4.31 10.46 -11.78
C LEU A 139 -5.65 10.98 -12.31
N ARG A 140 -6.10 12.17 -11.90
CA ARG A 140 -7.30 12.83 -12.45
C ARG A 140 -7.16 13.11 -13.95
N GLY A 141 -5.96 13.49 -14.40
CA GLY A 141 -5.68 13.67 -15.82
C GLY A 141 -5.70 12.35 -16.62
N LEU A 142 -5.31 11.24 -15.98
CA LEU A 142 -5.30 9.91 -16.58
C LEU A 142 -6.66 9.20 -16.51
N LYS A 143 -7.52 9.57 -15.54
CA LYS A 143 -8.84 8.94 -15.26
C LYS A 143 -9.63 8.61 -16.54
N PRO A 144 -9.89 9.55 -17.48
CA PRO A 144 -10.70 9.23 -18.65
C PRO A 144 -10.13 8.10 -19.52
N ARG A 145 -8.80 8.06 -19.69
CA ARG A 145 -8.14 7.03 -20.50
C ARG A 145 -8.19 5.66 -19.82
N TYR A 146 -8.03 5.62 -18.51
CA TYR A 146 -8.16 4.39 -17.71
C TYR A 146 -9.59 3.86 -17.73
N GLU A 147 -10.59 4.73 -17.54
CA GLU A 147 -12.00 4.32 -17.58
C GLU A 147 -12.37 3.68 -18.92
N VAL A 148 -11.92 4.27 -20.04
CA VAL A 148 -12.15 3.69 -21.38
C VAL A 148 -11.40 2.36 -21.56
N HIS A 149 -10.13 2.29 -21.14
CA HIS A 149 -9.29 1.11 -21.30
C HIS A 149 -9.85 -0.11 -20.56
N HIS A 150 -10.17 0.05 -19.27
CA HIS A 150 -10.72 -1.04 -18.46
C HIS A 150 -12.23 -1.21 -18.65
N GLY A 151 -12.94 -0.15 -19.05
CA GLY A 151 -14.40 -0.15 -19.16
C GLY A 151 -15.10 -0.06 -17.81
N VAL A 152 -14.49 0.60 -16.84
CA VAL A 152 -15.02 0.81 -15.48
C VAL A 152 -15.06 2.31 -15.18
N GLU A 153 -15.82 2.71 -14.17
CA GLU A 153 -15.72 4.08 -13.64
C GLU A 153 -14.71 4.17 -12.51
N VAL A 154 -14.20 5.37 -12.23
CA VAL A 154 -13.28 5.61 -11.12
C VAL A 154 -13.76 6.79 -10.28
N SER A 155 -14.02 6.54 -8.99
CA SER A 155 -14.34 7.60 -8.04
C SER A 155 -13.14 8.52 -7.79
N ASP A 156 -13.36 9.81 -7.54
CA ASP A 156 -12.27 10.70 -7.14
C ASP A 156 -11.64 10.26 -5.80
N GLY A 157 -12.47 9.72 -4.90
CA GLY A 157 -12.01 9.11 -3.65
C GLY A 157 -11.02 7.97 -3.86
N ALA A 158 -11.19 7.14 -4.90
CA ALA A 158 -10.23 6.09 -5.25
C ALA A 158 -8.88 6.68 -5.71
N LEU A 159 -8.89 7.76 -6.50
CA LEU A 159 -7.65 8.42 -6.95
C LEU A 159 -6.85 8.98 -5.75
N VAL A 160 -7.55 9.65 -4.83
CA VAL A 160 -6.95 10.16 -3.59
C VAL A 160 -6.39 9.01 -2.76
N THR A 161 -7.17 7.95 -2.58
CA THR A 161 -6.76 6.77 -1.81
C THR A 161 -5.55 6.09 -2.43
N ALA A 162 -5.50 5.94 -3.76
CA ALA A 162 -4.37 5.33 -4.47
C ALA A 162 -3.08 6.12 -4.26
N ALA A 163 -3.13 7.45 -4.37
CA ALA A 163 -1.96 8.31 -4.14
C ALA A 163 -1.49 8.26 -2.67
N VAL A 164 -2.42 8.39 -1.72
CA VAL A 164 -2.11 8.41 -0.28
C VAL A 164 -1.59 7.05 0.20
N TYR A 165 -2.26 5.95 -0.17
CA TYR A 165 -1.89 4.62 0.32
C TYR A 165 -0.63 4.09 -0.33
N SER A 166 -0.43 4.32 -1.63
CA SER A 166 0.85 3.96 -2.27
C SER A 166 2.02 4.73 -1.68
N SER A 167 1.87 6.04 -1.40
CA SER A 167 2.90 6.83 -0.72
C SER A 167 3.24 6.26 0.66
N ARG A 168 2.22 5.83 1.41
CA ARG A 168 2.36 5.42 2.80
C ARG A 168 2.86 3.99 3.00
N TYR A 169 2.30 3.05 2.25
CA TYR A 169 2.49 1.61 2.50
C TYR A 169 3.46 0.96 1.52
N ILE A 170 3.67 1.54 0.34
CA ILE A 170 4.59 1.04 -0.69
C ILE A 170 5.82 1.95 -0.73
N SER A 171 6.91 1.53 -0.08
CA SER A 171 8.11 2.34 0.13
C SER A 171 9.28 2.01 -0.80
N ASP A 172 9.23 0.88 -1.48
CA ASP A 172 10.24 0.38 -2.42
C ASP A 172 10.10 0.95 -3.84
N ARG A 173 9.01 1.68 -4.09
CA ARG A 173 8.68 2.31 -5.37
C ARG A 173 8.34 3.79 -5.20
N PHE A 174 8.39 4.53 -6.29
CA PHE A 174 8.20 5.98 -6.33
C PHE A 174 6.87 6.35 -6.99
N LEU A 175 6.29 7.47 -6.55
CA LEU A 175 5.17 8.11 -7.24
C LEU A 175 5.63 8.68 -8.61
N PRO A 176 4.71 8.86 -9.58
CA PRO A 176 3.29 8.48 -9.55
C PRO A 176 3.05 7.00 -9.90
N ASP A 177 4.05 6.30 -10.41
CA ASP A 177 3.99 4.93 -10.93
C ASP A 177 3.30 3.92 -10.00
N LYS A 178 3.72 3.84 -8.73
CA LYS A 178 3.06 2.95 -7.76
C LYS A 178 1.57 3.26 -7.51
N ALA A 179 1.13 4.50 -7.70
CA ALA A 179 -0.28 4.87 -7.53
C ALA A 179 -1.09 4.50 -8.79
N ILE A 180 -0.47 4.65 -9.95
CA ILE A 180 -1.03 4.23 -11.25
C ILE A 180 -1.25 2.71 -11.26
N ASP A 181 -0.28 1.94 -10.78
CA ASP A 181 -0.39 0.48 -10.69
C ASP A 181 -1.53 0.04 -9.77
N LEU A 182 -1.71 0.68 -8.61
CA LEU A 182 -2.84 0.37 -7.72
C LEU A 182 -4.18 0.63 -8.41
N MET A 183 -4.27 1.73 -9.17
CA MET A 183 -5.45 2.06 -9.96
C MET A 183 -5.71 1.03 -11.06
N ASP A 184 -4.67 0.62 -11.78
CA ASP A 184 -4.74 -0.37 -12.85
C ASP A 184 -5.17 -1.75 -12.35
N GLU A 185 -4.59 -2.23 -11.25
CA GLU A 185 -4.94 -3.51 -10.63
C GLU A 185 -6.38 -3.49 -10.09
N ALA A 186 -6.81 -2.40 -9.44
CA ALA A 186 -8.17 -2.26 -8.94
C ALA A 186 -9.20 -2.20 -10.09
N ALA A 187 -8.92 -1.45 -11.15
CA ALA A 187 -9.78 -1.37 -12.32
C ALA A 187 -9.89 -2.73 -13.04
N SER A 188 -8.78 -3.44 -13.17
CA SER A 188 -8.75 -4.79 -13.75
C SER A 188 -9.52 -5.81 -12.90
N ALA A 189 -9.37 -5.75 -11.57
CA ALA A 189 -10.10 -6.61 -10.66
C ALA A 189 -11.62 -6.38 -10.75
N LEU A 190 -12.05 -5.11 -10.79
CA LEU A 190 -13.46 -4.76 -10.94
C LEU A 190 -14.02 -5.23 -12.28
N ARG A 191 -13.27 -5.05 -13.37
CA ARG A 191 -13.67 -5.52 -14.69
C ARG A 191 -13.90 -7.04 -14.72
N LEU A 192 -12.99 -7.80 -14.11
CA LEU A 192 -13.15 -9.26 -14.00
C LEU A 192 -14.41 -9.63 -13.23
N ALA A 193 -14.71 -8.92 -12.13
CA ALA A 193 -15.93 -9.14 -11.37
C ALA A 193 -17.20 -8.81 -12.18
N GLN A 194 -17.18 -7.81 -13.06
CA GLN A 194 -18.30 -7.46 -13.94
C GLN A 194 -18.52 -8.47 -15.10
N GLU A 195 -17.47 -9.12 -15.57
CA GLU A 195 -17.55 -10.12 -16.64
C GLU A 195 -17.97 -11.51 -16.10
N SER A 196 -17.66 -11.80 -14.84
CA SER A 196 -18.06 -13.04 -14.15
C SER A 196 -19.52 -13.05 -13.70
N LYS A 197 -20.07 -14.26 -13.54
CA LYS A 197 -21.38 -14.46 -12.91
C LYS A 197 -21.28 -14.12 -11.41
N PRO A 198 -22.28 -13.45 -10.81
CA PRO A 198 -22.32 -13.21 -9.38
C PRO A 198 -22.35 -14.52 -8.58
N ASP A 199 -21.68 -14.53 -7.42
CA ASP A 199 -21.59 -15.72 -6.55
C ASP A 199 -22.97 -16.27 -6.14
N GLU A 200 -23.94 -15.37 -5.91
CA GLU A 200 -25.31 -15.74 -5.56
C GLU A 200 -26.00 -16.50 -6.71
N LEU A 201 -25.83 -16.05 -7.95
CA LEU A 201 -26.37 -16.70 -9.14
C LEU A 201 -25.65 -18.02 -9.42
N GLU A 202 -24.32 -18.08 -9.24
CA GLU A 202 -23.58 -19.35 -9.37
C GLU A 202 -23.99 -20.38 -8.33
N ALA A 203 -24.22 -19.97 -7.07
CA ALA A 203 -24.70 -20.85 -6.02
C ALA A 203 -26.08 -21.42 -6.39
N LEU A 204 -26.96 -20.57 -6.89
CA LEU A 204 -28.30 -20.95 -7.33
C LEU A 204 -28.28 -21.90 -8.53
N ASP A 205 -27.41 -21.64 -9.52
CA ASP A 205 -27.19 -22.54 -10.67
C ASP A 205 -26.71 -23.93 -10.20
N ARG A 206 -25.79 -23.99 -9.22
CA ARG A 206 -25.31 -25.25 -8.64
C ARG A 206 -26.43 -25.99 -7.89
N GLU A 207 -27.27 -25.29 -7.14
CA GLU A 207 -28.46 -25.87 -6.47
C GLU A 207 -29.44 -26.45 -7.50
N VAL A 208 -29.71 -25.71 -8.58
CA VAL A 208 -30.59 -26.16 -9.67
C VAL A 208 -30.06 -27.44 -10.32
N VAL A 209 -28.77 -27.50 -10.65
CA VAL A 209 -28.15 -28.71 -11.22
C VAL A 209 -28.25 -29.89 -10.25
N THR A 210 -28.00 -29.67 -8.95
CA THR A 210 -28.12 -30.71 -7.92
C THR A 210 -29.54 -31.29 -7.87
N LEU A 211 -30.55 -30.43 -7.82
CA LEU A 211 -31.96 -30.83 -7.82
C LEU A 211 -32.38 -31.52 -9.12
N GLN A 212 -31.81 -31.15 -10.28
CA GLN A 212 -32.05 -31.84 -11.55
C GLN A 212 -31.49 -33.26 -11.56
N ILE A 213 -30.28 -33.45 -11.04
CA ILE A 213 -29.67 -34.78 -10.91
C ILE A 213 -30.51 -35.65 -9.98
N GLU A 214 -30.93 -35.11 -8.83
CA GLU A 214 -31.83 -35.79 -7.90
C GLU A 214 -33.16 -36.17 -8.59
N LEU A 215 -33.78 -35.24 -9.31
CA LEU A 215 -35.02 -35.48 -10.05
C LEU A 215 -34.88 -36.60 -11.09
N GLU A 216 -33.80 -36.61 -11.87
CA GLU A 216 -33.56 -37.64 -12.89
C GLU A 216 -33.29 -39.01 -12.24
N SER A 217 -32.67 -39.05 -11.06
CA SER A 217 -32.47 -40.29 -10.30
C SER A 217 -33.78 -40.89 -9.76
N LEU A 218 -34.73 -40.03 -9.34
CA LEU A 218 -36.03 -40.43 -8.79
C LEU A 218 -37.10 -40.71 -9.87
N LYS A 219 -36.75 -40.54 -11.15
CA LYS A 219 -37.69 -40.59 -12.27
C LYS A 219 -38.39 -41.93 -12.43
N ASN A 220 -37.65 -43.02 -12.23
CA ASN A 220 -38.15 -44.39 -12.40
C ASN A 220 -38.53 -45.07 -11.08
N GLU A 221 -38.36 -44.39 -9.95
CA GLU A 221 -38.71 -44.94 -8.63
C GLU A 221 -40.22 -44.90 -8.40
N THR A 222 -40.74 -45.93 -7.73
CA THR A 222 -42.20 -46.17 -7.60
C THR A 222 -42.67 -46.30 -6.16
N ASP A 223 -41.77 -46.30 -5.17
CA ASP A 223 -42.13 -46.31 -3.77
C ASP A 223 -42.71 -44.95 -3.32
N VAL A 224 -43.54 -44.99 -2.29
CA VAL A 224 -44.30 -43.83 -1.80
C VAL A 224 -43.38 -42.66 -1.42
N TYR A 225 -42.24 -42.96 -0.80
CA TYR A 225 -41.28 -41.94 -0.36
C TYR A 225 -40.58 -41.27 -1.54
N SER A 226 -40.15 -42.03 -2.55
CA SER A 226 -39.55 -41.47 -3.76
C SER A 226 -40.53 -40.62 -4.56
N VAL A 227 -41.81 -41.00 -4.63
CA VAL A 227 -42.85 -40.20 -5.32
C VAL A 227 -43.11 -38.87 -4.59
N GLU A 228 -43.18 -38.89 -3.25
CA GLU A 228 -43.33 -37.68 -2.43
C GLU A 228 -42.09 -36.77 -2.55
N ARG A 229 -40.89 -37.34 -2.41
CA ARG A 229 -39.62 -36.61 -2.56
C ARG A 229 -39.48 -36.01 -3.96
N ARG A 230 -39.87 -36.74 -5.00
CA ARG A 230 -39.87 -36.23 -6.38
C ARG A 230 -40.77 -35.01 -6.52
N CYS A 231 -41.98 -35.04 -5.95
CA CYS A 231 -42.90 -33.90 -5.97
C CYS A 231 -42.30 -32.66 -5.26
N ASP A 232 -41.61 -32.86 -4.14
CA ASP A 232 -40.94 -31.78 -3.41
C ASP A 232 -39.73 -31.22 -4.16
N VAL A 233 -38.91 -32.09 -4.75
CA VAL A 233 -37.76 -31.71 -5.59
C VAL A 233 -38.24 -30.95 -6.83
N GLU A 234 -39.33 -31.36 -7.49
CA GLU A 234 -39.93 -30.64 -8.61
C GLU A 234 -40.37 -29.22 -8.23
N LYS A 235 -41.03 -29.06 -7.08
CA LYS A 235 -41.45 -27.74 -6.57
C LYS A 235 -40.24 -26.86 -6.24
N ALA A 236 -39.25 -27.40 -5.53
CA ALA A 236 -38.03 -26.68 -5.17
C ALA A 236 -37.24 -26.28 -6.41
N LEU A 237 -37.09 -27.19 -7.39
CA LEU A 237 -36.42 -26.95 -8.65
C LEU A 237 -37.11 -25.82 -9.43
N LYS A 238 -38.44 -25.81 -9.47
CA LYS A 238 -39.20 -24.75 -10.15
C LYS A 238 -38.96 -23.39 -9.49
N ALA A 239 -39.09 -23.31 -8.16
CA ALA A 239 -38.87 -22.06 -7.42
C ALA A 239 -37.44 -21.52 -7.62
N LYS A 240 -36.44 -22.39 -7.51
CA LYS A 240 -35.02 -22.03 -7.68
C LYS A 240 -34.68 -21.62 -9.11
N LYS A 241 -35.30 -22.26 -10.12
CA LYS A 241 -35.16 -21.85 -11.52
C LYS A 241 -35.78 -20.47 -11.80
N GLU A 242 -36.95 -20.19 -11.25
CA GLU A 242 -37.62 -18.88 -11.39
C GLU A 242 -36.79 -17.77 -10.74
N GLU A 243 -36.21 -18.04 -9.55
CA GLU A 243 -35.29 -17.14 -8.88
C GLU A 243 -34.01 -16.92 -9.71
N ALA A 244 -33.40 -17.97 -10.25
CA ALA A 244 -32.19 -17.86 -11.08
C ALA A 244 -32.43 -17.08 -12.37
N ALA A 245 -33.56 -17.34 -13.04
CA ALA A 245 -33.95 -16.61 -14.24
C ALA A 245 -34.13 -15.11 -13.94
N ARG A 246 -34.78 -14.76 -12.81
CA ARG A 246 -34.94 -13.36 -12.40
C ARG A 246 -33.61 -12.67 -12.16
N LEU A 247 -32.67 -13.32 -11.46
CA LEU A 247 -31.36 -12.73 -11.17
C LEU A 247 -30.48 -12.65 -12.44
N ASP A 248 -30.56 -13.64 -13.34
CA ASP A 248 -29.87 -13.60 -14.63
C ASP A 248 -30.39 -12.46 -15.51
N GLU A 249 -31.71 -12.22 -15.57
CA GLU A 249 -32.27 -11.08 -16.30
C GLU A 249 -31.75 -9.73 -15.78
N ILE A 250 -31.71 -9.55 -14.45
CA ILE A 250 -31.17 -8.35 -13.81
C ILE A 250 -29.69 -8.18 -14.16
N TRP A 251 -28.90 -9.26 -14.05
CA TRP A 251 -27.48 -9.24 -14.37
C TRP A 251 -27.21 -8.92 -15.85
N GLN A 252 -27.96 -9.51 -16.78
CA GLN A 252 -27.84 -9.24 -18.22
C GLN A 252 -28.22 -7.80 -18.55
N ALA A 253 -29.26 -7.26 -17.92
CA ALA A 253 -29.67 -5.87 -18.09
C ALA A 253 -28.57 -4.91 -17.62
N GLU A 254 -27.98 -5.17 -16.45
CA GLU A 254 -26.90 -4.33 -15.92
C GLU A 254 -25.63 -4.41 -16.78
N ARG A 255 -25.27 -5.61 -17.26
CA ARG A 255 -24.14 -5.76 -18.22
C ARG A 255 -24.39 -5.05 -19.54
N ALA A 256 -25.63 -5.04 -20.04
CA ALA A 256 -25.99 -4.29 -21.24
C ALA A 256 -25.85 -2.78 -21.00
N ARG A 257 -26.30 -2.29 -19.84
CA ARG A 257 -26.13 -0.88 -19.42
C ARG A 257 -24.65 -0.49 -19.37
N LEU A 258 -23.80 -1.26 -18.70
CA LEU A 258 -22.36 -0.99 -18.59
C LEU A 258 -21.66 -0.97 -19.96
N ARG A 259 -22.01 -1.91 -20.85
CA ARG A 259 -21.48 -1.93 -22.24
C ARG A 259 -21.84 -0.66 -23.01
N ASN A 260 -23.07 -0.17 -22.87
CA ASN A 260 -23.51 1.08 -23.51
C ASN A 260 -22.76 2.31 -22.99
N ILE A 261 -22.52 2.38 -21.68
CA ILE A 261 -21.72 3.45 -21.06
C ILE A 261 -20.29 3.40 -21.60
N LYS A 262 -19.67 2.22 -21.63
CA LYS A 262 -18.30 2.03 -22.16
C LYS A 262 -18.17 2.51 -23.60
N GLU A 263 -19.08 2.09 -24.48
CA GLU A 263 -19.06 2.49 -25.88
C GLU A 263 -19.29 4.00 -26.07
N THR A 264 -20.14 4.60 -25.24
CA THR A 264 -20.37 6.05 -25.25
C THR A 264 -19.13 6.82 -24.80
N LYS A 265 -18.46 6.38 -23.72
CA LYS A 265 -17.19 6.97 -23.25
C LYS A 265 -16.07 6.84 -24.29
N ARG A 266 -15.95 5.68 -24.96
CA ARG A 266 -14.98 5.47 -26.04
C ARG A 266 -15.17 6.50 -27.17
N ARG A 267 -16.42 6.64 -27.65
CA ARG A 267 -16.77 7.62 -28.70
C ARG A 267 -16.53 9.06 -28.26
N LEU A 268 -16.77 9.36 -26.98
CA LEU A 268 -16.52 10.70 -26.43
C LEU A 268 -15.02 11.05 -26.47
N GLU A 269 -14.15 10.12 -26.06
CA GLU A 269 -12.70 10.34 -26.12
C GLU A 269 -12.17 10.40 -27.57
N GLU A 270 -12.70 9.57 -28.47
CA GLU A 270 -12.42 9.67 -29.91
C GLU A 270 -12.83 11.05 -30.47
N ALA A 271 -14.03 11.53 -30.15
CA ALA A 271 -14.52 12.84 -30.58
C ALA A 271 -13.68 14.01 -30.01
N LYS A 272 -13.23 13.92 -28.76
CA LYS A 272 -12.31 14.90 -28.16
C LYS A 272 -10.96 14.91 -28.88
N HIS A 273 -10.43 13.74 -29.21
CA HIS A 273 -9.17 13.64 -29.97
C HIS A 273 -9.32 14.22 -31.38
N GLU A 274 -10.41 13.88 -32.08
CA GLU A 274 -10.73 14.43 -33.40
C GLU A 274 -10.88 15.95 -33.36
N LEU A 275 -11.46 16.50 -32.28
CA LEU A 275 -11.56 17.95 -32.09
C LEU A 275 -10.18 18.60 -32.02
N GLU A 276 -9.26 18.03 -31.24
CA GLU A 276 -7.87 18.52 -31.14
C GLU A 276 -7.13 18.40 -32.48
N VAL A 277 -7.36 17.35 -33.26
CA VAL A 277 -6.79 17.20 -34.62
C VAL A 277 -7.37 18.25 -35.57
N ALA A 278 -8.70 18.42 -35.59
CA ALA A 278 -9.40 19.35 -36.48
C ALA A 278 -9.00 20.81 -36.21
N GLN A 279 -8.88 21.20 -34.94
CA GLN A 279 -8.39 22.53 -34.56
C GLN A 279 -6.97 22.78 -35.06
N ARG A 280 -6.08 21.79 -34.93
CA ARG A 280 -4.69 21.90 -35.41
C ARG A 280 -4.57 21.99 -36.92
N GLN A 281 -5.42 21.27 -37.66
CA GLN A 281 -5.44 21.29 -39.13
C GLN A 281 -6.19 22.48 -39.72
N GLY A 282 -6.75 23.37 -38.89
CA GLY A 282 -7.55 24.51 -39.34
C GLY A 282 -8.93 24.12 -39.90
N GLN A 283 -9.43 22.93 -39.59
CA GLN A 283 -10.75 22.44 -40.00
C GLN A 283 -11.82 22.93 -39.02
N TYR A 284 -12.10 24.23 -39.05
CA TYR A 284 -12.97 24.89 -38.06
C TYR A 284 -14.43 24.42 -38.11
N ASP A 285 -14.95 24.03 -39.27
CA ASP A 285 -16.30 23.48 -39.40
C ASP A 285 -16.46 22.17 -38.62
N THR A 286 -15.55 21.22 -38.84
CA THR A 286 -15.50 19.94 -38.12
C THR A 286 -15.31 20.16 -36.63
N ALA A 287 -14.40 21.07 -36.24
CA ALA A 287 -14.15 21.42 -34.84
C ALA A 287 -15.39 22.02 -34.17
N SER A 288 -16.13 22.89 -34.87
CA SER A 288 -17.38 23.48 -34.37
C SER A 288 -18.44 22.41 -34.12
N ARG A 289 -18.66 21.52 -35.09
CA ARG A 289 -19.61 20.40 -34.97
C ARG A 289 -19.26 19.47 -33.81
N LEU A 290 -17.99 19.10 -33.67
CA LEU A 290 -17.54 18.23 -32.59
C LEU A 290 -17.75 18.90 -31.22
N ARG A 291 -17.35 20.17 -31.09
CA ARG A 291 -17.40 20.91 -29.82
C ARG A 291 -18.80 21.25 -29.34
N TYR A 292 -19.70 21.64 -30.25
CA TYR A 292 -21.02 22.18 -29.87
C TYR A 292 -22.19 21.21 -30.08
N ALA A 293 -22.01 20.11 -30.83
CA ALA A 293 -23.04 19.10 -31.04
C ALA A 293 -22.62 17.72 -30.52
N VAL A 294 -21.61 17.09 -31.13
CA VAL A 294 -21.29 15.68 -30.89
C VAL A 294 -20.83 15.42 -29.46
N ILE A 295 -19.86 16.18 -28.96
CA ILE A 295 -19.33 16.02 -27.60
C ILE A 295 -20.42 16.27 -26.55
N PRO A 296 -21.17 17.40 -26.58
CA PRO A 296 -22.27 17.63 -25.64
C PRO A 296 -23.36 16.55 -25.69
N GLU A 297 -23.69 16.02 -26.88
CA GLU A 297 -24.66 14.94 -27.02
C GLU A 297 -24.18 13.64 -26.36
N LEU A 298 -22.90 13.28 -26.56
CA LEU A 298 -22.31 12.11 -25.93
C LEU A 298 -22.19 12.27 -24.41
N GLU A 299 -21.81 13.45 -23.92
CA GLU A 299 -21.77 13.77 -22.49
C GLU A 299 -23.16 13.69 -21.85
N ALA A 300 -24.21 14.14 -22.54
CA ALA A 300 -25.59 14.07 -22.04
C ALA A 300 -26.14 12.64 -21.92
N ARG A 301 -25.58 11.68 -22.66
CA ARG A 301 -25.96 10.25 -22.59
C ARG A 301 -25.28 9.51 -21.44
N LEU A 302 -24.24 10.09 -20.85
CA LEU A 302 -23.54 9.50 -19.70
C LEU A 302 -24.28 9.84 -18.40
N PRO A 303 -24.27 8.93 -17.41
CA PRO A 303 -24.83 9.22 -16.08
C PRO A 303 -24.07 10.38 -15.43
N LYS A 304 -24.78 11.25 -14.70
CA LYS A 304 -24.16 12.41 -14.04
C LYS A 304 -23.64 12.03 -12.66
N GLU A 305 -22.48 12.57 -12.26
CA GLU A 305 -21.86 12.30 -10.95
C GLU A 305 -22.80 12.55 -9.75
N LYS A 306 -23.73 13.50 -9.85
CA LYS A 306 -24.70 13.83 -8.78
C LYS A 306 -25.80 12.79 -8.57
N ASP A 307 -26.10 11.97 -9.57
CA ASP A 307 -27.12 10.93 -9.45
C ASP A 307 -26.63 9.76 -8.56
N HIS A 308 -25.32 9.71 -8.28
CA HIS A 308 -24.67 8.62 -7.54
C HIS A 308 -24.40 8.90 -6.06
N GLU A 309 -24.34 10.16 -5.62
CA GLU A 309 -24.18 10.49 -4.18
C GLU A 309 -25.41 10.10 -3.34
N GLN A 310 -26.56 9.84 -3.99
CA GLN A 310 -27.77 9.32 -3.34
C GLN A 310 -27.80 7.79 -3.22
N GLU A 311 -26.91 7.05 -3.89
CA GLU A 311 -26.84 5.58 -3.83
C GLU A 311 -25.90 5.06 -2.72
N ASP A 312 -24.93 5.88 -2.26
CA ASP A 312 -24.05 5.53 -1.13
C ASP A 312 -24.76 5.55 0.23
N GLY A 313 -26.00 6.04 0.28
CA GLY A 313 -26.88 5.98 1.44
C GLY A 313 -27.90 4.86 1.31
N VAL A 314 -27.52 3.63 1.69
CA VAL A 314 -28.38 2.45 1.94
C VAL A 314 -29.77 2.55 1.27
N VAL A 315 -29.83 2.21 -0.01
CA VAL A 315 -31.11 1.89 -0.65
C VAL A 315 -31.11 0.40 -0.97
N ASP A 316 -32.15 -0.25 -0.48
CA ASP A 316 -32.50 -1.67 -0.59
C ASP A 316 -32.82 -2.04 -2.06
N GLY A 317 -31.82 -1.91 -2.92
CA GLY A 317 -31.81 -2.36 -4.30
C GLY A 317 -30.63 -3.30 -4.47
N ILE A 318 -30.88 -4.53 -4.92
CA ILE A 318 -29.86 -5.56 -5.14
C ILE A 318 -29.02 -5.13 -6.35
N THR A 319 -28.07 -4.21 -6.16
CA THR A 319 -27.09 -3.85 -7.16
C THR A 319 -26.03 -4.95 -7.20
N MET A 320 -26.24 -5.94 -8.06
CA MET A 320 -25.36 -7.12 -8.14
C MET A 320 -23.95 -6.83 -8.65
N LEU A 321 -23.74 -5.67 -9.30
CA LEU A 321 -22.47 -5.30 -9.89
C LEU A 321 -22.07 -3.89 -9.44
N HIS A 322 -20.88 -3.77 -8.85
CA HIS A 322 -20.23 -2.49 -8.69
C HIS A 322 -19.71 -2.01 -10.06
N ASP A 323 -20.04 -0.79 -10.46
CA ASP A 323 -19.64 -0.20 -11.75
C ASP A 323 -18.39 0.69 -11.64
N ARG A 324 -18.03 1.08 -10.42
CA ARG A 324 -17.02 2.07 -10.10
C ARG A 324 -15.96 1.57 -9.13
N VAL A 325 -14.71 1.90 -9.42
CA VAL A 325 -13.57 1.71 -8.51
C VAL A 325 -13.69 2.72 -7.36
N THR A 326 -13.73 2.18 -6.15
CA THR A 326 -13.89 2.92 -4.89
C THR A 326 -12.61 2.90 -4.07
N SER A 327 -12.57 3.70 -3.01
CA SER A 327 -11.49 3.67 -2.02
C SER A 327 -11.32 2.29 -1.38
N SER A 328 -12.40 1.52 -1.22
CA SER A 328 -12.34 0.14 -0.71
C SER A 328 -11.63 -0.82 -1.66
N ASP A 329 -11.79 -0.65 -2.98
CA ASP A 329 -11.13 -1.52 -3.96
C ASP A 329 -9.62 -1.30 -3.94
N ILE A 330 -9.20 -0.03 -3.90
CA ILE A 330 -7.79 0.34 -3.72
C ILE A 330 -7.24 -0.22 -2.41
N ALA A 331 -7.98 -0.09 -1.30
CA ALA A 331 -7.57 -0.64 -0.01
C ALA A 331 -7.39 -2.17 -0.06
N ARG A 332 -8.24 -2.88 -0.80
CA ARG A 332 -8.15 -4.35 -0.99
C ARG A 332 -6.89 -4.74 -1.76
N VAL A 333 -6.57 -4.00 -2.82
CA VAL A 333 -5.33 -4.22 -3.59
C VAL A 333 -4.10 -3.97 -2.71
N VAL A 334 -4.06 -2.86 -1.97
CA VAL A 334 -2.96 -2.54 -1.05
C VAL A 334 -2.83 -3.60 0.04
N ALA A 335 -3.94 -4.08 0.61
CA ALA A 335 -3.93 -5.13 1.62
C ALA A 335 -3.33 -6.42 1.09
N LYS A 336 -3.67 -6.82 -0.15
CA LYS A 336 -3.09 -7.98 -0.82
C LYS A 336 -1.60 -7.83 -1.07
N ALA A 337 -1.15 -6.65 -1.50
CA ALA A 337 0.26 -6.39 -1.79
C ALA A 337 1.13 -6.28 -0.53
N THR A 338 0.59 -5.73 0.56
CA THR A 338 1.35 -5.38 1.78
C THR A 338 1.11 -6.32 2.96
N GLY A 339 0.06 -7.14 2.91
CA GLY A 339 -0.38 -7.96 4.04
C GLY A 339 -1.09 -7.18 5.16
N VAL A 340 -1.29 -5.87 5.01
CA VAL A 340 -1.99 -5.04 6.01
C VAL A 340 -3.50 -5.29 5.91
N PRO A 341 -4.21 -5.57 7.01
CA PRO A 341 -5.67 -5.78 6.97
C PRO A 341 -6.44 -4.57 6.41
N VAL A 342 -7.44 -4.81 5.57
CA VAL A 342 -8.26 -3.76 4.94
C VAL A 342 -8.92 -2.85 5.98
N GLN A 343 -9.38 -3.40 7.10
CA GLN A 343 -9.99 -2.62 8.19
C GLN A 343 -9.01 -1.62 8.79
N ALA A 344 -7.72 -1.97 8.86
CA ALA A 344 -6.69 -1.08 9.38
C ALA A 344 -6.35 0.05 8.38
N LEU A 345 -6.52 -0.21 7.07
CA LEU A 345 -6.34 0.79 6.02
C LEU A 345 -7.49 1.79 6.02
N LEU A 346 -8.73 1.31 6.10
CA LEU A 346 -9.94 2.14 6.05
C LEU A 346 -10.16 2.99 7.32
N LYS A 347 -9.50 2.66 8.43
CA LYS A 347 -9.57 3.46 9.65
C LYS A 347 -8.90 4.82 9.42
N GLY A 348 -9.67 5.91 9.54
CA GLY A 348 -9.17 7.26 9.31
C GLY A 348 -7.95 7.58 10.17
N GLU A 349 -6.94 8.26 9.60
CA GLU A 349 -5.69 8.57 10.30
C GLU A 349 -5.93 9.34 11.61
N ARG A 350 -6.92 10.23 11.62
CA ARG A 350 -7.35 10.97 12.80
C ARG A 350 -7.82 10.03 13.92
N GLU A 351 -8.62 9.03 13.60
CA GLU A 351 -9.12 8.05 14.57
C GLU A 351 -7.98 7.14 15.06
N LYS A 352 -7.10 6.70 14.15
CA LYS A 352 -5.90 5.93 14.51
C LYS A 352 -5.04 6.73 15.50
N LEU A 353 -4.71 7.99 15.19
CA LEU A 353 -3.89 8.85 16.05
C LEU A 353 -4.58 9.20 17.37
N ALA A 354 -5.90 9.36 17.39
CA ALA A 354 -6.67 9.60 18.61
C ALA A 354 -6.48 8.47 19.63
N HIS A 355 -6.42 7.21 19.15
CA HIS A 355 -6.25 6.02 19.99
C HIS A 355 -4.79 5.55 20.13
N MET A 356 -3.82 6.32 19.65
CA MET A 356 -2.39 5.93 19.64
C MET A 356 -1.86 5.54 21.03
N GLU A 357 -2.21 6.29 22.07
CA GLU A 357 -1.74 6.00 23.44
C GLU A 357 -2.24 4.64 23.92
N ASN A 358 -3.50 4.31 23.62
CA ASN A 358 -4.10 3.03 24.02
C ASN A 358 -3.43 1.87 23.28
N SER A 359 -3.22 2.00 21.97
CA SER A 359 -2.52 0.98 21.18
C SER A 359 -1.06 0.79 21.61
N LEU A 360 -0.37 1.85 22.05
CA LEU A 360 0.98 1.71 22.59
C LEU A 360 0.98 1.08 23.99
N ARG A 361 -0.01 1.37 24.83
CA ARG A 361 -0.18 0.76 26.16
C ARG A 361 -0.43 -0.75 26.13
N GLU A 362 -1.04 -1.26 25.05
CA GLU A 362 -1.21 -2.71 24.85
C GLU A 362 0.13 -3.46 24.85
N ARG A 363 1.23 -2.79 24.44
CA ARG A 363 2.58 -3.37 24.39
C ARG A 363 3.53 -2.83 25.45
N ILE A 364 3.35 -1.58 25.87
CA ILE A 364 4.27 -0.86 26.75
C ILE A 364 3.66 -0.70 28.13
N VAL A 365 4.25 -1.41 29.10
CA VAL A 365 3.78 -1.45 30.48
C VAL A 365 4.59 -0.49 31.36
N GLY A 366 3.90 0.35 32.14
CA GLY A 366 4.51 1.17 33.20
C GLY A 366 5.25 2.43 32.74
N GLN A 367 5.13 2.81 31.47
CA GLN A 367 5.82 3.97 30.87
C GLN A 367 4.84 5.02 30.33
N ASP A 368 3.77 5.32 31.08
CA ASP A 368 2.68 6.20 30.61
C ASP A 368 3.14 7.61 30.21
N ASP A 369 4.07 8.19 30.96
CA ASP A 369 4.63 9.52 30.64
C ASP A 369 5.39 9.49 29.31
N ALA A 370 6.16 8.43 29.06
CA ALA A 370 6.90 8.26 27.82
C ALA A 370 5.96 8.04 26.63
N VAL A 371 4.94 7.19 26.79
CA VAL A 371 3.91 6.96 25.77
C VAL A 371 3.18 8.25 25.44
N ARG A 372 2.74 9.01 26.46
CA ARG A 372 2.04 10.29 26.27
C ARG A 372 2.91 11.33 25.56
N ALA A 373 4.18 11.47 25.96
CA ALA A 373 5.12 12.41 25.35
C ALA A 373 5.36 12.09 23.86
N VAL A 374 5.60 10.82 23.52
CA VAL A 374 5.76 10.36 22.13
C VAL A 374 4.49 10.60 21.33
N SER A 375 3.33 10.19 21.85
CA SER A 375 2.05 10.37 21.16
C SER A 375 1.74 11.83 20.89
N ASN A 376 2.01 12.75 21.82
CA ASN A 376 1.77 14.17 21.63
C ASN A 376 2.66 14.77 20.53
N ALA A 377 3.96 14.48 20.52
CA ALA A 377 4.87 14.98 19.48
C ALA A 377 4.46 14.49 18.08
N VAL A 378 4.09 13.20 17.96
CA VAL A 378 3.59 12.63 16.71
C VAL A 378 2.28 13.28 16.28
N LYS A 379 1.32 13.49 17.20
CA LYS A 379 0.05 14.18 16.92
C LYS A 379 0.27 15.62 16.42
N ILE A 380 1.21 16.35 17.02
CA ILE A 380 1.55 17.74 16.62
C ILE A 380 2.11 17.76 15.19
N SER A 381 3.04 16.85 14.87
CA SER A 381 3.60 16.75 13.52
C SER A 381 2.54 16.38 12.48
N ARG A 382 1.68 15.41 12.81
CA ARG A 382 0.59 14.96 11.93
C ARG A 382 -0.53 15.98 11.77
N ALA A 383 -0.70 16.88 12.74
CA ALA A 383 -1.60 18.03 12.63
C ALA A 383 -1.04 19.16 11.75
N GLY A 384 0.19 19.02 11.21
CA GLY A 384 0.83 20.05 10.40
C GLY A 384 1.32 21.26 11.20
N LEU A 385 1.37 21.14 12.54
CA LEU A 385 1.80 22.22 13.43
C LEU A 385 3.33 22.22 13.64
N ALA A 386 4.03 21.18 13.18
CA ALA A 386 5.48 21.10 13.20
C ALA A 386 6.11 21.69 11.92
N ASN A 387 7.37 22.10 12.01
CA ASN A 387 8.11 22.60 10.86
C ASN A 387 8.35 21.47 9.83
N PRO A 388 7.99 21.63 8.54
CA PRO A 388 8.13 20.59 7.52
C PRO A 388 9.58 20.18 7.23
N ASN A 389 10.57 21.02 7.57
CA ASN A 389 12.00 20.72 7.40
C ASN A 389 12.59 19.93 8.57
N ARG A 390 11.77 19.51 9.54
CA ARG A 390 12.18 18.69 10.69
C ARG A 390 11.63 17.27 10.57
N PRO A 391 12.31 16.27 11.16
CA PRO A 391 11.74 14.93 11.27
C PRO A 391 10.39 14.95 12.00
N VAL A 392 9.55 13.95 11.75
CA VAL A 392 8.20 13.83 12.35
C VAL A 392 8.25 13.98 13.87
N ALA A 393 9.22 13.35 14.51
CA ALA A 393 9.58 13.63 15.89
C ALA A 393 11.02 13.16 16.18
N SER A 394 11.70 13.83 17.10
CA SER A 394 13.03 13.49 17.60
C SER A 394 13.02 13.39 19.12
N PHE A 395 13.37 12.21 19.63
CA PHE A 395 13.32 11.91 21.06
C PHE A 395 14.67 11.46 21.59
N LEU A 396 14.98 11.82 22.84
CA LEU A 396 16.07 11.24 23.61
C LEU A 396 15.52 10.40 24.76
N PHE A 397 15.76 9.09 24.73
CA PHE A 397 15.25 8.15 25.74
C PHE A 397 16.28 7.91 26.86
N LEU A 398 16.02 8.49 28.03
CA LEU A 398 16.85 8.40 29.23
C LEU A 398 16.28 7.38 30.21
N GLY A 399 17.12 6.70 31.00
CA GLY A 399 16.68 5.69 31.98
C GLY A 399 17.45 4.37 31.94
N PRO A 400 17.09 3.38 32.79
CA PRO A 400 17.82 2.13 32.94
C PRO A 400 17.71 1.20 31.72
N THR A 401 18.56 0.18 31.64
CA THR A 401 18.41 -0.86 30.60
C THR A 401 17.25 -1.80 30.92
N GLY A 402 16.58 -2.33 29.89
CA GLY A 402 15.51 -3.33 30.07
C GLY A 402 14.17 -2.82 30.58
N VAL A 403 13.95 -1.50 30.63
CA VAL A 403 12.67 -0.87 31.06
C VAL A 403 11.67 -0.63 29.91
N GLY A 404 12.05 -0.92 28.66
CA GLY A 404 11.16 -0.81 27.50
C GLY A 404 11.52 0.26 26.46
N LYS A 405 12.67 0.93 26.54
CA LYS A 405 13.11 1.95 25.56
C LYS A 405 13.02 1.45 24.11
N THR A 406 13.70 0.33 23.83
CA THR A 406 13.70 -0.29 22.48
C THR A 406 12.33 -0.84 22.10
N GLU A 407 11.55 -1.32 23.07
CA GLU A 407 10.22 -1.84 22.80
C GLU A 407 9.27 -0.70 22.39
N LEU A 408 9.37 0.48 23.01
CA LEU A 408 8.61 1.66 22.61
C LEU A 408 8.95 2.08 21.17
N CYS A 409 10.23 2.04 20.77
CA CYS A 409 10.62 2.29 19.38
C CYS A 409 9.97 1.29 18.41
N LYS A 410 9.95 0.00 18.75
CA LYS A 410 9.33 -1.05 17.91
C LYS A 410 7.81 -0.89 17.85
N ALA A 411 7.16 -0.66 18.98
CA ALA A 411 5.72 -0.42 19.04
C ALA A 411 5.33 0.83 18.24
N LEU A 412 6.14 1.89 18.32
CA LEU A 412 5.96 3.09 17.52
C LEU A 412 6.16 2.84 16.02
N ALA A 413 7.19 2.08 15.64
CA ALA A 413 7.45 1.72 14.25
C ALA A 413 6.34 0.86 13.66
N ALA A 414 5.87 -0.15 14.40
CA ALA A 414 4.70 -0.94 14.05
C ALA A 414 3.45 -0.06 13.91
N PHE A 415 3.22 0.87 14.82
CA PHE A 415 2.02 1.71 14.78
C PHE A 415 2.04 2.70 13.60
N LEU A 416 3.16 3.37 13.35
CA LEU A 416 3.27 4.41 12.33
C LEU A 416 3.46 3.85 10.92
N PHE A 417 4.27 2.81 10.79
CA PHE A 417 4.73 2.28 9.50
C PHE A 417 4.23 0.87 9.20
N ASN A 418 3.45 0.25 10.11
CA ASN A 418 3.04 -1.15 10.03
C ASN A 418 4.23 -2.13 9.88
N ASP A 419 5.42 -1.73 10.33
CA ASP A 419 6.64 -2.53 10.25
C ASP A 419 7.57 -2.22 11.44
N GLU A 420 7.79 -3.22 12.30
CA GLU A 420 8.72 -3.12 13.43
C GLU A 420 10.18 -2.97 13.00
N ARG A 421 10.54 -3.48 11.82
CA ARG A 421 11.92 -3.54 11.32
C ARG A 421 12.40 -2.22 10.73
N ARG A 422 11.48 -1.29 10.44
CA ARG A 422 11.81 0.08 10.04
C ARG A 422 12.40 0.92 11.18
N GLY A 423 12.39 0.42 12.42
CA GLY A 423 13.09 1.03 13.55
C GLY A 423 14.58 0.68 13.57
N LEU A 424 15.44 1.62 13.18
CA LEU A 424 16.89 1.49 13.34
C LEU A 424 17.28 1.84 14.78
N ASN A 425 17.76 0.87 15.56
CA ASN A 425 18.27 1.13 16.91
C ASN A 425 19.80 1.29 16.89
N LEU A 426 20.27 2.53 17.06
CA LEU A 426 21.68 2.85 17.18
C LEU A 426 21.99 3.21 18.63
N GLY A 427 22.49 2.23 19.39
CA GLY A 427 23.11 2.42 20.71
C GLY A 427 22.14 2.47 21.91
N SER A 428 22.43 1.65 22.93
CA SER A 428 21.76 1.75 24.25
C SER A 428 22.66 1.41 25.43
N GLU A 429 23.96 1.63 25.30
CA GLU A 429 24.94 1.40 26.37
C GLU A 429 25.51 2.73 26.86
N LEU A 430 24.79 3.40 27.75
CA LEU A 430 25.36 4.26 28.79
C LEU A 430 24.22 4.63 29.76
N LEU A 431 24.56 4.78 31.05
CA LEU A 431 23.69 5.01 32.22
C LEU A 431 23.22 3.72 32.93
N ALA A 432 24.14 3.16 33.72
CA ALA A 432 23.84 2.26 34.83
C ALA A 432 24.46 2.85 36.10
N ASP A 433 23.75 3.76 36.77
CA ASP A 433 24.13 4.23 38.11
C ASP A 433 23.10 3.72 39.14
N PRO A 434 23.51 2.90 40.13
CA PRO A 434 22.60 2.32 41.12
C PRO A 434 22.07 3.30 42.18
N SER A 435 22.55 4.55 42.21
CA SER A 435 22.42 5.43 43.37
C SER A 435 21.42 6.57 43.18
N SER A 436 20.13 6.26 42.94
CA SER A 436 19.07 7.26 43.12
C SER A 436 17.66 6.66 43.29
N MET A 437 17.13 6.76 44.52
CA MET A 437 15.71 6.87 44.93
C MET A 437 14.79 5.63 45.14
N GLY A 438 13.96 5.76 46.18
CA GLY A 438 12.48 5.61 46.22
C GLY A 438 11.82 4.24 45.98
N SER A 439 11.01 3.77 46.95
CA SER A 439 10.37 2.43 46.96
C SER A 439 9.24 2.18 45.95
N ASN A 440 8.71 3.21 45.27
CA ASN A 440 7.45 3.10 44.50
C ASN A 440 7.60 3.07 42.97
N GLY A 441 8.82 3.06 42.42
CA GLY A 441 9.06 2.88 40.98
C GLY A 441 8.66 4.06 40.07
N SER A 442 7.99 5.10 40.57
CA SER A 442 7.73 6.35 39.85
C SER A 442 8.89 7.34 40.01
N VAL A 443 9.28 8.00 38.91
CA VAL A 443 10.32 9.03 38.93
C VAL A 443 9.69 10.35 39.36
N THR A 444 10.02 10.85 40.56
CA THR A 444 9.57 12.20 41.01
C THR A 444 10.23 13.30 40.18
N GLN A 445 9.57 14.46 40.10
CA GLN A 445 10.05 15.63 39.35
C GLN A 445 11.52 16.00 39.66
N ALA A 446 11.93 15.94 40.94
CA ALA A 446 13.30 16.22 41.36
C ALA A 446 14.37 15.28 40.74
N ILE A 447 14.04 14.00 40.49
CA ILE A 447 14.97 13.10 39.78
C ILE A 447 15.03 13.47 38.30
N LYS A 448 13.88 13.77 37.68
CA LYS A 448 13.83 14.15 36.27
C LYS A 448 14.75 15.36 36.05
N ASP A 449 14.66 16.36 36.91
CA ASP A 449 15.50 17.56 36.85
C ASP A 449 17.00 17.22 37.02
N ALA A 450 17.35 16.35 37.99
CA ALA A 450 18.74 15.91 38.17
C ALA A 450 19.31 15.13 36.96
N VAL A 451 18.51 14.28 36.31
CA VAL A 451 18.92 13.54 35.10
C VAL A 451 19.06 14.48 33.90
N LEU A 452 18.19 15.50 33.79
CA LEU A 452 18.28 16.52 32.76
C LEU A 452 19.53 17.38 32.93
N ASP A 453 19.88 17.74 34.17
CA ASP A 453 21.11 18.48 34.47
C ASP A 453 22.36 17.69 34.07
N VAL A 454 22.43 16.39 34.39
CA VAL A 454 23.55 15.52 33.96
C VAL A 454 23.61 15.42 32.42
N THR A 455 22.47 15.35 31.76
CA THR A 455 22.40 15.27 30.29
C THR A 455 22.90 16.56 29.63
N ALA A 456 22.60 17.73 30.22
CA ALA A 456 23.08 19.03 29.75
C ALA A 456 24.61 19.18 29.84
N HIS A 457 25.29 18.43 30.72
CA HIS A 457 26.75 18.41 30.80
C HIS A 457 27.40 17.52 29.72
N HIS A 458 26.67 16.55 29.17
CA HIS A 458 27.19 15.59 28.18
C HIS A 458 26.91 15.99 26.72
N PHE A 459 25.86 16.78 26.46
CA PHE A 459 25.47 17.16 25.12
C PHE A 459 25.42 18.69 24.95
N PRO A 460 25.85 19.24 23.79
CA PRO A 460 25.72 20.66 23.51
C PRO A 460 24.26 21.14 23.60
N PRO A 461 24.00 22.35 24.15
CA PRO A 461 22.64 22.89 24.26
C PRO A 461 21.95 23.03 22.90
N GLU A 462 22.71 23.26 21.83
CA GLU A 462 22.23 23.28 20.45
C GLU A 462 21.62 21.96 19.99
N LEU A 463 22.21 20.83 20.39
CA LEU A 463 21.69 19.50 20.06
C LEU A 463 20.43 19.20 20.89
N ILE A 464 20.47 19.52 22.18
CA ILE A 464 19.37 19.30 23.11
C ILE A 464 18.12 20.09 22.67
N ASN A 465 18.29 21.36 22.31
CA ASN A 465 17.21 22.24 21.84
C ASN A 465 16.70 21.85 20.43
N ARG A 466 17.40 20.95 19.72
CA ARG A 466 16.93 20.39 18.44
C ARG A 466 16.04 19.17 18.60
N LEU A 467 16.00 18.55 19.78
CA LEU A 467 15.10 17.45 20.10
C LEU A 467 13.72 17.99 20.47
N ASP A 468 12.67 17.27 20.10
CA ASP A 468 11.29 17.67 20.46
C ASP A 468 11.01 17.38 21.93
N SER A 469 11.61 16.32 22.47
CA SER A 469 11.40 15.92 23.87
C SER A 469 12.52 15.02 24.40
N GLN A 470 12.92 15.28 25.64
CA GLN A 470 13.72 14.36 26.46
C GLN A 470 12.77 13.53 27.32
N ILE A 471 12.83 12.22 27.18
CA ILE A 471 11.87 11.30 27.80
C ILE A 471 12.62 10.40 28.78
N VAL A 472 12.29 10.53 30.06
CA VAL A 472 12.84 9.72 31.14
C VAL A 472 11.93 8.52 31.39
N PHE A 473 12.48 7.31 31.29
CA PHE A 473 11.78 6.06 31.56
C PHE A 473 11.80 5.72 33.05
N ASN A 474 10.67 5.23 33.55
CA ASN A 474 10.50 4.76 34.92
C ASN A 474 11.16 3.40 35.13
N ARG A 475 11.56 3.10 36.38
CA ARG A 475 11.86 1.72 36.78
C ARG A 475 10.56 0.90 36.78
N LEU A 476 10.69 -0.39 36.51
CA LEU A 476 9.54 -1.29 36.51
C LEU A 476 9.16 -1.66 37.95
N SER A 477 7.91 -1.42 38.34
CA SER A 477 7.37 -1.91 39.61
C SER A 477 7.15 -3.42 39.55
N ARG A 478 6.96 -4.08 40.70
CA ARG A 478 6.59 -5.51 40.74
C ARG A 478 5.32 -5.80 39.94
N GLN A 479 4.34 -4.90 40.00
CA GLN A 479 3.11 -5.02 39.23
C GLN A 479 3.39 -4.96 37.72
N ASN A 480 4.21 -3.98 37.28
CA ASN A 480 4.58 -3.85 35.87
C ASN A 480 5.29 -5.11 35.34
N ILE A 481 6.14 -5.73 36.16
CA ILE A 481 6.83 -6.97 35.78
C ILE A 481 5.82 -8.11 35.61
N SER A 482 4.86 -8.25 36.54
CA SER A 482 3.79 -9.24 36.43
C SER A 482 2.95 -9.04 35.15
N ASP A 483 2.61 -7.80 34.83
CA ASP A 483 1.85 -7.48 33.63
C ASP A 483 2.65 -7.79 32.34
N ILE A 484 3.96 -7.55 32.33
CA ILE A 484 4.85 -7.94 31.22
C ILE A 484 4.90 -9.47 31.08
N VAL A 485 4.94 -10.21 32.18
CA VAL A 485 4.88 -11.69 32.14
C VAL A 485 3.56 -12.14 31.54
N ASN A 486 2.43 -11.60 32.01
CA ASN A 486 1.11 -11.92 31.46
C ASN A 486 1.03 -11.65 29.96
N LEU A 487 1.55 -10.50 29.51
CA LEU A 487 1.61 -10.15 28.08
C LEU A 487 2.38 -11.21 27.28
N ARG A 488 3.55 -11.63 27.75
CA ARG A 488 4.36 -12.67 27.09
C ARG A 488 3.72 -14.06 27.14
N LEU A 489 2.96 -14.37 28.19
CA LEU A 489 2.21 -15.62 28.27
C LEU A 489 1.03 -15.62 27.30
N ASN A 490 0.37 -14.48 27.12
CA ASN A 490 -0.67 -14.31 26.10
C ASN A 490 -0.10 -14.52 24.69
N ASP A 491 1.07 -13.97 24.36
CA ASP A 491 1.75 -14.24 23.08
C ASP A 491 1.94 -15.74 22.81
N VAL A 492 2.22 -16.53 23.86
CA VAL A 492 2.35 -18.00 23.75
C VAL A 492 0.99 -18.65 23.60
N ALA A 493 0.00 -18.23 24.38
CA ALA A 493 -1.37 -18.73 24.33
C ALA A 493 -2.02 -18.53 22.95
N GLU A 494 -1.80 -17.38 22.30
CA GLU A 494 -2.32 -17.13 20.95
C GLU A 494 -1.73 -18.08 19.90
N ARG A 495 -0.42 -18.36 19.98
CA ARG A 495 0.26 -19.28 19.04
C ARG A 495 -0.23 -20.72 19.12
N ILE A 496 -0.73 -21.14 20.28
CA ILE A 496 -1.28 -22.48 20.48
C ILE A 496 -2.80 -22.54 20.28
N ARG A 497 -3.47 -21.38 20.23
CA ARG A 497 -4.92 -21.26 19.99
C ARG A 497 -5.33 -21.83 18.63
N ASP A 498 -4.51 -21.62 17.60
CA ASP A 498 -4.73 -22.20 16.25
C ASP A 498 -4.79 -23.73 16.26
N ARG A 499 -4.17 -24.34 17.29
CA ARG A 499 -4.19 -25.79 17.52
C ARG A 499 -5.28 -26.22 18.50
N ARG A 500 -6.28 -25.37 18.77
CA ARG A 500 -7.38 -25.62 19.72
C ARG A 500 -6.89 -25.99 21.12
N MET A 501 -5.79 -25.38 21.57
CA MET A 501 -5.27 -25.57 22.92
C MET A 501 -5.41 -24.29 23.73
N HIS A 502 -5.67 -24.46 25.03
CA HIS A 502 -5.74 -23.39 26.01
C HIS A 502 -4.58 -23.53 27.01
N LEU A 503 -3.98 -22.39 27.35
CA LEU A 503 -2.89 -22.31 28.32
C LEU A 503 -3.42 -21.67 29.60
N ASP A 504 -3.57 -22.49 30.64
CA ASP A 504 -3.91 -22.01 31.98
C ASP A 504 -2.65 -22.02 32.86
N ILE A 505 -2.36 -20.88 33.48
CA ILE A 505 -1.17 -20.67 34.31
C ILE A 505 -1.61 -19.97 35.59
N ASP A 506 -1.33 -20.64 36.71
CA ASP A 506 -1.64 -20.15 38.04
C ASP A 506 -0.76 -18.95 38.45
N ASN A 507 -1.20 -18.23 39.48
CA ASN A 507 -0.52 -17.02 39.94
C ASN A 507 0.88 -17.31 40.50
N ALA A 508 1.08 -18.46 41.15
CA ALA A 508 2.39 -18.84 41.68
C ALA A 508 3.43 -19.04 40.56
N SER A 509 3.05 -19.65 39.43
CA SER A 509 3.93 -19.77 38.26
C SER A 509 4.23 -18.43 37.61
N LYS A 510 3.25 -17.52 37.54
CA LYS A 510 3.45 -16.15 37.04
C LYS A 510 4.46 -15.38 37.90
N GLU A 511 4.33 -15.46 39.22
CA GLU A 511 5.27 -14.85 40.16
C GLU A 511 6.68 -15.44 40.06
N TYR A 512 6.78 -16.76 39.90
CA TYR A 512 8.07 -17.43 39.65
C TYR A 512 8.75 -16.92 38.38
N LEU A 513 8.00 -16.82 37.27
CA LEU A 513 8.52 -16.31 36.00
C LEU A 513 8.95 -14.84 36.10
N ALA A 514 8.19 -14.03 36.85
CA ALA A 514 8.54 -12.63 37.13
C ALA A 514 9.85 -12.52 37.92
N ALA A 515 9.99 -13.29 39.00
CA ALA A 515 11.18 -13.28 39.85
C ALA A 515 12.42 -13.80 39.12
N ALA A 516 12.29 -14.86 38.32
CA ALA A 516 13.41 -15.44 37.58
C ALA A 516 13.82 -14.59 36.36
N GLY A 517 12.89 -13.83 35.77
CA GLY A 517 13.11 -13.05 34.56
C GLY A 517 13.54 -11.59 34.77
N TYR A 518 13.40 -11.06 35.98
CA TYR A 518 13.75 -9.68 36.32
C TYR A 518 15.10 -9.57 37.04
N SER A 519 15.86 -8.53 36.71
CA SER A 519 17.05 -8.13 37.48
C SER A 519 17.15 -6.60 37.54
N ASP A 520 17.72 -6.07 38.62
CA ASP A 520 17.86 -4.61 38.77
C ASP A 520 18.83 -3.98 37.74
N VAL A 521 19.74 -4.78 37.17
CA VAL A 521 20.73 -4.32 36.18
C VAL A 521 20.19 -4.39 34.75
N TYR A 522 19.52 -5.50 34.40
CA TYR A 522 19.08 -5.78 33.01
C TYR A 522 17.55 -5.67 32.80
N GLY A 523 16.80 -5.29 33.83
CA GLY A 523 15.35 -5.13 33.79
C GLY A 523 14.61 -6.40 33.35
N ALA A 524 13.58 -6.23 32.53
CA ALA A 524 12.71 -7.30 32.03
C ALA A 524 13.30 -8.09 30.84
N ARG A 525 14.57 -7.84 30.46
CA ARG A 525 15.19 -8.40 29.24
C ARG A 525 15.25 -9.93 29.22
N SER A 526 15.38 -10.54 30.39
CA SER A 526 15.51 -12.00 30.54
C SER A 526 14.17 -12.74 30.58
N ILE A 527 13.04 -12.04 30.79
CA ILE A 527 11.71 -12.66 30.92
C ILE A 527 11.39 -13.55 29.70
N ALA A 528 11.58 -13.04 28.49
CA ALA A 528 11.31 -13.81 27.27
C ALA A 528 12.17 -15.08 27.16
N ARG A 529 13.42 -15.02 27.64
CA ARG A 529 14.32 -16.19 27.68
C ARG A 529 13.86 -17.19 28.73
N VAL A 530 13.48 -16.73 29.91
CA VAL A 530 13.00 -17.59 31.00
C VAL A 530 11.71 -18.30 30.60
N ILE A 531 10.73 -17.58 30.04
CA ILE A 531 9.50 -18.19 29.51
C ILE A 531 9.82 -19.21 28.43
N ARG A 532 10.75 -18.91 27.52
CA ARG A 532 11.16 -19.87 26.49
C ARG A 532 11.74 -21.16 27.10
N GLN A 533 12.66 -21.03 28.05
CA GLN A 533 13.35 -22.16 28.67
C GLN A 533 12.45 -22.98 29.60
N LYS A 534 11.60 -22.31 30.37
CA LYS A 534 10.80 -22.93 31.45
C LYS A 534 9.40 -23.34 31.03
N LEU A 535 8.86 -22.75 29.96
CA LEU A 535 7.51 -23.05 29.48
C LEU A 535 7.51 -23.54 28.03
N VAL A 536 8.02 -22.73 27.08
CA VAL A 536 7.86 -23.03 25.63
C VAL A 536 8.63 -24.29 25.21
N ASN A 537 9.86 -24.45 25.66
CA ASN A 537 10.68 -25.62 25.32
C ASN A 537 10.07 -26.93 25.86
N PRO A 538 9.72 -27.04 27.18
CA PRO A 538 9.01 -28.22 27.68
C PRO A 538 7.66 -28.47 27.01
N LEU A 539 6.90 -27.41 26.72
CA LEU A 539 5.62 -27.51 26.02
C LEU A 539 5.81 -28.13 24.62
N ALA A 540 6.81 -27.68 23.87
CA ALA A 540 7.12 -28.22 22.55
C ALA A 540 7.52 -29.70 22.61
N GLU A 541 8.36 -30.08 23.58
CA GLU A 541 8.75 -31.48 23.78
C GLU A 541 7.54 -32.37 24.11
N LYS A 542 6.68 -31.94 25.04
CA LYS A 542 5.47 -32.67 25.41
C LYS A 542 4.46 -32.81 24.28
N MET A 543 4.34 -31.79 23.42
CA MET A 543 3.53 -31.85 22.22
C MET A 543 4.08 -32.84 21.19
N LEU A 544 5.41 -32.94 21.04
CA LEU A 544 6.05 -33.89 20.13
C LEU A 544 5.96 -35.33 20.63
N VAL A 545 6.08 -35.53 21.94
CA VAL A 545 5.93 -36.85 22.59
C VAL A 545 4.45 -37.29 22.67
N GLY A 546 3.50 -36.38 22.42
CA GLY A 546 2.06 -36.69 22.43
C GLY A 546 1.42 -36.71 23.82
N THR A 547 2.13 -36.26 24.86
CA THR A 547 1.56 -36.09 26.21
C THR A 547 0.62 -34.89 26.29
N ILE A 548 0.83 -33.87 25.45
CA ILE A 548 -0.10 -32.76 25.22
C ILE A 548 -0.64 -32.86 23.79
N ARG A 549 -1.96 -33.03 23.63
CA ARG A 549 -2.62 -33.23 22.33
C ARG A 549 -4.03 -32.68 22.31
N THR A 550 -4.57 -32.49 21.11
CA THR A 550 -5.98 -32.19 20.88
C THR A 550 -6.83 -33.44 21.05
N ALA A 551 -8.04 -33.31 21.61
CA ALA A 551 -8.94 -34.44 21.73
C ALA A 551 -9.40 -34.94 20.33
N PRO A 552 -9.38 -36.26 20.09
CA PRO A 552 -9.84 -36.83 18.82
C PRO A 552 -11.34 -36.61 18.56
N ASP A 553 -12.15 -36.45 19.62
CA ASP A 553 -13.62 -36.34 19.52
C ASP A 553 -14.16 -34.90 19.57
N GLY A 554 -13.28 -33.89 19.52
CA GLY A 554 -13.68 -32.48 19.66
C GLY A 554 -14.17 -32.06 21.06
N LYS A 555 -13.96 -32.90 22.09
CA LYS A 555 -14.24 -32.58 23.50
C LYS A 555 -13.04 -31.88 24.16
N ASP A 556 -13.28 -31.01 25.13
CA ASP A 556 -12.19 -30.38 25.88
C ASP A 556 -11.42 -31.41 26.72
N LEU A 557 -10.08 -31.46 26.56
CA LEU A 557 -9.19 -32.34 27.33
C LEU A 557 -8.32 -31.48 28.26
N LEU A 558 -8.52 -31.62 29.57
CA LEU A 558 -7.71 -30.92 30.57
C LEU A 558 -6.43 -31.72 30.86
N ILE A 559 -5.27 -31.18 30.46
CA ILE A 559 -3.97 -31.84 30.63
C ILE A 559 -3.14 -31.08 31.67
N THR A 560 -2.76 -31.75 32.76
CA THR A 560 -1.87 -31.22 33.80
C THR A 560 -0.45 -31.74 33.64
N ASP A 561 0.50 -31.12 34.37
CA ASP A 561 1.89 -31.56 34.34
C ASP A 561 2.03 -33.03 34.75
N ASN A 562 2.70 -33.84 33.93
CA ASN A 562 2.83 -35.31 34.01
C ASN A 562 1.63 -36.15 33.56
N HIS A 563 0.73 -35.62 32.73
CA HIS A 563 -0.29 -36.45 32.07
C HIS A 563 0.38 -37.58 31.26
N PRO A 564 0.02 -38.85 31.46
CA PRO A 564 0.65 -39.97 30.77
C PRO A 564 0.42 -39.88 29.26
N ALA A 565 1.44 -40.24 28.48
CA ALA A 565 1.26 -40.49 27.06
C ALA A 565 0.29 -41.67 26.92
N GLN A 566 -0.80 -41.50 26.17
CA GLN A 566 -1.57 -42.65 25.76
C GLN A 566 -0.70 -43.41 24.78
N ASN A 567 -0.20 -44.57 25.19
CA ASN A 567 0.40 -45.53 24.26
C ASN A 567 -0.64 -45.80 23.17
N ASP A 568 -0.25 -45.58 21.92
CA ASP A 568 -1.03 -46.02 20.76
C ASP A 568 -1.49 -47.46 21.00
N MET A 569 -2.80 -47.65 20.96
CA MET A 569 -3.40 -48.94 20.66
C MET A 569 -4.38 -48.70 19.50
N PRO A 570 -4.44 -49.67 18.59
CA PRO A 570 -3.96 -49.56 17.20
C PRO A 570 -4.85 -48.77 16.26
#